data_AF-A0AA47MMC1-F1
#
_entry.id   AF-A0AA47MMC1-F1
#
_cell.length_a   1.000
_cell.length_b   1.000
_cell.length_c   1.000
_cell.angle_alpha   90.00
_cell.angle_beta   90.00
_cell.angle_gamma   90.00
#
_symmetry.space_group_name_H-M   'P 1'
#
loop_
_entity.id
_entity.type
_entity.pdbx_description
1 polymer ?
#
loop_
_entity_poly.entity_id
_entity_poly.type
_entity_poly.pdbx_seq_one_letter_code
_entity_poly.pdbx_strand_id
1 'polypeptide(L)'
;MRLHRAPPPPGLHGKVVATVTDNASNFAKAFRVCQPCNLESESENEEEGDDEEPTFTDVIEALSTASGDGQFSLPPHYRCASHTINLISTSDVDKHLNSYADIKTVYRSSIAKCTALWTKASRSTLASEQVEEVSRRKLMVPTSTRWNSLYEAISRIITIPLNELNPLCVKLGIKFLNEREYQFLKEYCTVMKPLTVALDILQGDECTYGVLLPTLTSLMSKTLALKDDLSRMTASLPDVIVKLYHIVFYRPSRLVLMLYWIAKKDFLQRPLVPSSNFDG
;
A
#
# COMPACT_ATOMS: atom_id res chain seq x y z
N MET A 1 -20.67 8.02 -9.83
CA MET A 1 -20.27 6.97 -10.79
C MET A 1 -21.46 6.03 -10.95
N ARG A 2 -22.18 6.08 -12.08
CA ARG A 2 -23.32 5.19 -12.34
C ARG A 2 -22.77 3.83 -12.74
N LEU A 3 -23.03 2.79 -11.95
CA LEU A 3 -22.88 1.41 -12.39
C LEU A 3 -23.94 1.15 -13.46
N HIS A 4 -23.58 1.27 -14.74
CA HIS A 4 -24.41 0.75 -15.81
C HIS A 4 -24.42 -0.79 -15.73
N ARG A 5 -25.61 -1.37 -15.81
CA ARG A 5 -25.84 -2.82 -15.94
C ARG A 5 -25.07 -3.34 -17.16
N ALA A 6 -23.86 -3.88 -16.95
CA ALA A 6 -23.36 -4.94 -17.81
C ALA A 6 -23.98 -6.23 -17.25
N PRO A 7 -24.94 -6.87 -17.93
CA PRO A 7 -25.35 -8.21 -17.55
C PRO A 7 -24.09 -9.10 -17.55
N PRO A 8 -23.94 -10.00 -16.56
CA PRO A 8 -22.84 -10.97 -16.60
C PRO A 8 -22.92 -11.71 -17.94
N PRO A 9 -21.78 -11.95 -18.62
CA PRO A 9 -21.73 -12.77 -19.82
C PRO A 9 -22.60 -14.03 -19.65
N PRO A 10 -23.40 -14.40 -20.66
CA PRO A 10 -24.29 -15.55 -20.54
C PRO A 10 -23.51 -16.79 -20.10
N GLY A 11 -23.96 -17.41 -19.00
CA GLY A 11 -23.33 -18.61 -18.44
C GLY A 11 -22.45 -18.41 -17.19
N LEU A 12 -22.41 -17.22 -16.58
CA LEU A 12 -21.67 -16.96 -15.32
C LEU A 12 -22.54 -16.98 -14.05
N HIS A 13 -23.85 -17.15 -14.17
CA HIS A 13 -24.76 -17.20 -13.03
C HIS A 13 -24.37 -18.36 -12.08
N GLY A 14 -24.13 -18.05 -10.80
CA GLY A 14 -23.70 -19.02 -9.79
C GLY A 14 -22.25 -19.52 -9.92
N LYS A 15 -21.44 -18.98 -10.85
CA LYS A 15 -20.04 -19.37 -11.04
C LYS A 15 -19.03 -18.43 -10.38
N VAL A 16 -19.48 -17.25 -9.94
CA VAL A 16 -18.63 -16.27 -9.27
C VAL A 16 -18.51 -16.63 -7.79
N VAL A 17 -17.30 -16.99 -7.35
CA VAL A 17 -17.03 -17.44 -5.98
C VAL A 17 -16.74 -16.28 -5.03
N ALA A 18 -16.21 -15.17 -5.55
CA ALA A 18 -15.86 -13.98 -4.81
C ALA A 18 -15.66 -12.78 -5.74
N THR A 19 -15.82 -11.57 -5.18
CA THR A 19 -15.49 -10.31 -5.86
C THR A 19 -14.45 -9.54 -5.05
N VAL A 20 -13.42 -9.04 -5.72
CA VAL A 20 -12.41 -8.16 -5.13
C VAL A 20 -12.56 -6.77 -5.76
N THR A 21 -12.69 -5.72 -4.94
CA THR A 21 -12.66 -4.33 -5.43
C THR A 21 -11.66 -3.49 -4.65
N ASP A 22 -11.41 -2.26 -5.09
CA ASP A 22 -10.73 -1.27 -4.26
C ASP A 22 -11.52 -0.97 -2.96
N ASN A 23 -10.90 -0.20 -2.05
CA ASN A 23 -11.48 0.09 -0.75
C ASN A 23 -12.45 1.29 -0.80
N ALA A 24 -12.96 1.68 -1.97
CA ALA A 24 -13.90 2.78 -2.05
C ALA A 24 -15.20 2.44 -1.29
N SER A 25 -15.68 3.40 -0.50
CA SER A 25 -16.84 3.24 0.39
C SER A 25 -18.09 2.79 -0.36
N ASN A 26 -18.27 3.22 -1.61
CA ASN A 26 -19.40 2.86 -2.45
C ASN A 26 -19.49 1.34 -2.71
N PHE A 27 -18.36 0.65 -2.95
CA PHE A 27 -18.37 -0.79 -3.15
C PHE A 27 -18.64 -1.54 -1.84
N ALA A 28 -18.02 -1.11 -0.75
CA ALA A 28 -18.28 -1.70 0.56
C ALA A 28 -19.77 -1.60 0.96
N LYS A 29 -20.41 -0.44 0.70
CA LYS A 29 -21.84 -0.23 0.93
C LYS A 29 -22.70 -1.11 0.02
N ALA A 30 -22.42 -1.14 -1.29
CA ALA A 30 -23.21 -1.92 -2.25
C ALA A 30 -23.16 -3.44 -1.97
N PHE A 31 -21.98 -3.98 -1.64
CA PHE A 31 -21.85 -5.41 -1.34
C PHE A 31 -22.42 -5.79 0.03
N ARG A 32 -22.50 -4.85 0.99
CA ARG A 32 -23.19 -5.06 2.27
C ARG A 32 -24.71 -5.18 2.08
N VAL A 33 -25.31 -4.31 1.27
CA VAL A 33 -26.76 -4.25 1.05
C VAL A 33 -27.28 -5.45 0.26
N CYS A 34 -26.45 -6.05 -0.61
CA CYS A 34 -26.87 -7.11 -1.52
C CYS A 34 -26.30 -8.51 -1.18
N GLN A 35 -25.69 -8.70 0.00
CA GLN A 35 -25.33 -10.04 0.49
C GLN A 35 -26.57 -10.74 1.10
N PRO A 36 -26.71 -12.07 0.93
CA PRO A 36 -27.84 -12.80 1.47
C PRO A 36 -27.69 -12.94 3.00
N CYS A 37 -28.78 -12.75 3.73
CA CYS A 37 -28.84 -12.72 5.20
C CYS A 37 -28.41 -14.03 5.92
N ASN A 38 -27.98 -15.07 5.18
CA ASN A 38 -27.68 -16.40 5.71
C ASN A 38 -26.19 -16.78 5.72
N LEU A 39 -25.30 -15.86 5.39
CA LEU A 39 -23.89 -15.99 5.71
C LEU A 39 -23.59 -14.91 6.73
N GLU A 40 -23.28 -15.32 7.96
CA GLU A 40 -22.65 -14.45 8.96
C GLU A 40 -21.32 -13.94 8.36
N SER A 41 -21.40 -12.85 7.61
CA SER A 41 -20.24 -12.05 7.27
C SER A 41 -19.88 -11.30 8.54
N GLU A 42 -18.73 -11.66 9.13
CA GLU A 42 -18.08 -10.84 10.16
C GLU A 42 -17.58 -9.52 9.55
N SER A 43 -18.52 -8.65 9.22
CA SER A 43 -18.28 -7.26 8.84
C SER A 43 -19.00 -6.37 9.84
N GLU A 44 -18.36 -6.12 10.97
CA GLU A 44 -18.87 -5.19 11.98
C GLU A 44 -18.62 -3.73 11.61
N ASN A 45 -19.61 -2.94 12.03
CA ASN A 45 -19.82 -1.51 11.86
C ASN A 45 -18.58 -0.62 12.05
N GLU A 46 -18.38 0.31 11.11
CA GLU A 46 -17.62 1.53 11.35
C GLU A 46 -18.66 2.64 11.60
N GLU A 47 -18.61 3.27 12.77
CA GLU A 47 -19.45 4.41 13.16
C GLU A 47 -19.29 5.56 12.15
N GLU A 48 -20.43 6.09 11.73
CA GLU A 48 -20.57 7.11 10.70
C GLU A 48 -20.03 8.46 11.20
N GLY A 49 -19.00 8.96 10.52
CA GLY A 49 -18.72 10.39 10.44
C GLY A 49 -19.50 10.96 9.26
N ASP A 50 -20.48 11.80 9.59
CA ASP A 50 -21.35 12.64 8.75
C ASP A 50 -20.73 13.00 7.38
N ASP A 51 -21.32 12.48 6.30
CA ASP A 51 -21.15 13.03 4.96
C ASP A 51 -22.34 12.62 4.07
N GLU A 52 -22.91 13.62 3.39
CA GLU A 52 -24.22 13.69 2.75
C GLU A 52 -24.75 12.38 2.13
N GLU A 53 -25.99 12.04 2.51
CA GLU A 53 -26.77 10.91 2.01
C GLU A 53 -26.98 11.03 0.48
N PRO A 54 -26.35 10.17 -0.35
CA PRO A 54 -26.64 10.15 -1.77
C PRO A 54 -28.01 9.48 -1.95
N THR A 55 -28.94 10.17 -2.62
CA THR A 55 -30.26 9.63 -2.96
C THR A 55 -30.13 8.32 -3.74
N PHE A 56 -30.24 7.20 -3.02
CA PHE A 56 -30.30 5.87 -3.60
C PHE A 56 -31.68 5.72 -4.23
N THR A 57 -31.76 5.76 -5.56
CA THR A 57 -32.98 5.31 -6.24
C THR A 57 -33.12 3.82 -5.94
N ASP A 58 -34.25 3.41 -5.36
CA ASP A 58 -34.44 2.06 -4.84
C ASP A 58 -34.39 1.02 -5.96
N VAL A 59 -33.18 0.48 -6.20
CA VAL A 59 -32.92 -0.51 -7.25
C VAL A 59 -33.64 -1.82 -6.94
N ILE A 60 -34.05 -2.05 -5.68
CA ILE A 60 -34.76 -3.26 -5.25
C ILE A 60 -36.17 -3.31 -5.83
N GLU A 61 -36.85 -2.16 -5.96
CA GLU A 61 -38.19 -2.09 -6.57
C GLU A 61 -38.15 -2.44 -8.06
N ALA A 62 -37.08 -2.04 -8.76
CA ALA A 62 -36.84 -2.37 -10.17
C ALA A 62 -36.34 -3.82 -10.40
N LEU A 63 -35.91 -4.52 -9.34
CA LEU A 63 -35.49 -5.93 -9.38
C LEU A 63 -36.65 -6.88 -9.04
N SER A 64 -37.61 -6.41 -8.24
CA SER A 64 -38.76 -7.21 -7.77
C SER A 64 -39.85 -7.40 -8.84
N THR A 65 -39.80 -6.65 -9.94
CA THR A 65 -40.78 -6.70 -11.05
C THR A 65 -40.41 -7.67 -12.16
N ALA A 66 -39.25 -8.32 -12.11
CA ALA A 66 -38.87 -9.38 -13.05
C ALA A 66 -39.14 -10.76 -12.42
N SER A 67 -40.22 -11.40 -12.87
CA SER A 67 -40.73 -12.69 -12.39
C SER A 67 -39.67 -13.80 -12.44
N GLY A 68 -39.40 -14.42 -11.29
CA GLY A 68 -38.57 -15.61 -11.14
C GLY A 68 -37.91 -15.65 -9.75
N ASP A 69 -38.20 -16.70 -8.98
CA ASP A 69 -37.75 -17.00 -7.61
C ASP A 69 -36.22 -17.13 -7.46
N GLY A 70 -35.49 -16.04 -7.70
CA GLY A 70 -34.04 -15.97 -7.58
C GLY A 70 -33.67 -14.72 -6.81
N GLN A 71 -33.51 -14.86 -5.50
CA GLN A 71 -32.88 -13.83 -4.68
C GLN A 71 -31.46 -13.59 -5.22
N PHE A 72 -31.25 -12.51 -5.99
CA PHE A 72 -29.95 -12.18 -6.54
C PHE A 72 -29.03 -11.70 -5.41
N SER A 73 -28.25 -12.63 -4.86
CA SER A 73 -27.21 -12.31 -3.89
C SER A 73 -25.90 -11.98 -4.60
N LEU A 74 -25.27 -10.87 -4.22
CA LEU A 74 -23.88 -10.63 -4.64
C LEU A 74 -22.95 -11.64 -3.95
N PRO A 75 -21.92 -12.13 -4.67
CA PRO A 75 -20.92 -13.01 -4.09
C PRO A 75 -20.13 -12.29 -2.98
N PRO A 76 -19.44 -13.05 -2.10
CA PRO A 76 -18.58 -12.50 -1.06
C PRO A 76 -17.63 -11.43 -1.59
N HIS A 77 -17.54 -10.32 -0.86
CA HIS A 77 -16.70 -9.18 -1.22
C HIS A 77 -15.41 -9.15 -0.40
N TYR A 78 -14.29 -8.91 -1.07
CA TYR A 78 -13.00 -8.71 -0.45
C TYR A 78 -12.38 -7.37 -0.89
N ARG A 79 -11.71 -6.72 0.05
CA ARG A 79 -10.91 -5.53 -0.20
C ARG A 79 -9.60 -5.90 -0.91
N CYS A 80 -9.22 -5.11 -1.91
CA CYS A 80 -7.99 -5.31 -2.67
C CYS A 80 -6.76 -5.09 -1.78
N ALA A 81 -5.91 -6.12 -1.68
CA ALA A 81 -4.67 -6.04 -0.90
C ALA A 81 -3.73 -4.97 -1.46
N SER A 82 -3.56 -4.90 -2.78
CA SER A 82 -2.70 -3.91 -3.44
C SER A 82 -3.18 -2.48 -3.18
N HIS A 83 -4.50 -2.26 -3.19
CA HIS A 83 -5.06 -0.94 -2.85
C HIS A 83 -4.82 -0.60 -1.38
N THR A 84 -4.98 -1.58 -0.49
CA THR A 84 -4.72 -1.43 0.94
C THR A 84 -3.27 -1.07 1.23
N ILE A 85 -2.31 -1.77 0.62
CA ILE A 85 -0.88 -1.47 0.77
C ILE A 85 -0.54 -0.09 0.22
N ASN A 86 -1.17 0.32 -0.88
CA ASN A 86 -1.01 1.67 -1.42
C ASN A 86 -1.49 2.75 -0.42
N LEU A 87 -2.62 2.55 0.24
CA LEU A 87 -3.11 3.47 1.28
C LEU A 87 -2.14 3.56 2.46
N ILE A 88 -1.60 2.43 2.93
CA ILE A 88 -0.57 2.42 3.97
C ILE A 88 0.65 3.24 3.52
N SER A 89 1.10 3.03 2.29
CA SER A 89 2.30 3.65 1.73
C SER A 89 2.16 5.16 1.51
N THR A 90 0.98 5.64 1.13
CA THR A 90 0.77 7.03 0.72
C THR A 90 0.09 7.88 1.79
N SER A 91 -0.86 7.32 2.54
CA SER A 91 -1.63 8.07 3.55
C SER A 91 -1.06 7.88 4.95
N ASP A 92 -0.88 6.64 5.40
CA ASP A 92 -0.49 6.40 6.79
C ASP A 92 0.98 6.74 7.07
N VAL A 93 1.88 6.40 6.15
CA VAL A 93 3.29 6.80 6.24
C VAL A 93 3.41 8.33 6.22
N ASP A 94 2.69 9.02 5.33
CA ASP A 94 2.70 10.49 5.28
C ASP A 94 2.15 11.12 6.58
N LYS A 95 1.06 10.56 7.12
CA LYS A 95 0.51 10.98 8.42
C LYS A 95 1.52 10.80 9.55
N HIS A 96 2.22 9.68 9.61
CA HIS A 96 3.27 9.42 10.60
C HIS A 96 4.42 10.43 10.47
N LEU A 97 4.90 10.66 9.26
CA LEU A 97 5.96 11.64 8.98
C LEU A 97 5.57 13.07 9.36
N ASN A 98 4.27 13.40 9.32
CA ASN A 98 3.76 14.70 9.75
C ASN A 98 3.37 14.78 11.24
N SER A 99 3.47 13.69 12.01
CA SER A 99 3.02 13.64 13.41
C SER A 99 4.05 14.15 14.42
N TYR A 100 5.35 13.90 14.19
CA TYR A 100 6.42 14.31 15.10
C TYR A 100 7.15 15.54 14.57
N ALA A 101 7.33 16.58 15.41
CA ALA A 101 7.86 17.87 14.98
C ALA A 101 9.23 17.79 14.28
N ASP A 102 10.16 17.00 14.83
CA ASP A 102 11.51 16.84 14.28
C ASP A 102 11.50 16.14 12.92
N ILE A 103 10.73 15.05 12.79
CA ILE A 103 10.59 14.28 11.54
C ILE A 103 9.88 15.14 10.51
N LYS A 104 8.77 15.77 10.88
CA LYS A 104 7.96 16.65 10.04
C LYS A 104 8.77 17.77 9.43
N THR A 105 9.62 18.42 10.23
CA THR A 105 10.43 19.54 9.76
C THR A 105 11.41 19.10 8.67
N VAL A 106 12.12 17.99 8.91
CA VAL A 106 13.07 17.44 7.93
C VAL A 106 12.35 16.91 6.70
N TYR A 107 11.25 16.17 6.88
CA TYR A 107 10.43 15.64 5.79
C TYR A 107 9.94 16.76 4.88
N ARG A 108 9.26 17.78 5.43
CA ARG A 108 8.71 18.89 4.65
C ARG A 108 9.81 19.71 3.98
N SER A 109 10.92 19.95 4.66
CA SER A 109 12.06 20.68 4.06
C SER A 109 12.67 19.90 2.89
N SER A 110 12.91 18.60 3.07
CA SER A 110 13.48 17.73 2.04
C SER A 110 12.56 17.65 0.81
N ILE A 111 11.27 17.37 1.02
CA ILE A 111 10.28 17.28 -0.07
C ILE A 111 10.09 18.62 -0.77
N ALA A 112 10.10 19.75 -0.06
CA ALA A 112 9.99 21.07 -0.68
C ALA A 112 11.18 21.36 -1.61
N LYS A 113 12.41 21.00 -1.20
CA LYS A 113 13.62 21.16 -2.02
C LYS A 113 13.62 20.25 -3.23
N CYS A 114 13.23 18.98 -3.07
CA CYS A 114 13.04 18.06 -4.20
C CYS A 114 11.97 18.57 -5.17
N THR A 115 10.85 19.08 -4.64
CA THR A 115 9.77 19.68 -5.45
C THR A 115 10.26 20.87 -6.26
N ALA A 116 11.05 21.76 -5.65
CA ALA A 116 11.65 22.88 -6.35
C ALA A 116 12.57 22.41 -7.49
N LEU A 117 13.37 21.36 -7.26
CA LEU A 117 14.24 20.76 -8.29
C LEU A 117 13.42 20.14 -9.44
N TRP A 118 12.44 19.29 -9.14
CA TRP A 118 11.57 18.68 -10.15
C TRP A 118 10.83 19.73 -10.96
N THR A 119 10.28 20.76 -10.31
CA THR A 119 9.54 21.84 -10.97
C THR A 119 10.44 22.70 -11.85
N LYS A 120 11.67 22.98 -11.42
CA LYS A 120 12.62 23.74 -12.23
C LYS A 120 13.05 22.96 -13.47
N ALA A 121 13.39 21.68 -13.29
CA ALA A 121 13.79 20.79 -14.37
C ALA A 121 12.65 20.57 -15.38
N SER A 122 11.39 20.47 -14.94
CA SER A 122 10.26 20.26 -15.85
C SER A 122 9.86 21.49 -16.66
N ARG A 123 10.15 22.70 -16.16
CA ARG A 123 9.71 23.96 -16.77
C ARG A 123 10.78 24.65 -17.62
N SER A 124 12.01 24.16 -17.65
CA SER A 124 13.11 24.76 -18.40
C SER A 124 13.94 23.68 -19.08
N THR A 125 14.03 23.75 -20.41
CA THR A 125 14.86 22.84 -21.21
C THR A 125 16.32 22.89 -20.77
N LEU A 126 16.87 24.10 -20.62
CA LEU A 126 18.23 24.30 -20.12
C LEU A 126 18.44 23.69 -18.73
N ALA A 127 17.50 23.90 -17.80
CA ALA A 127 17.59 23.28 -16.47
C ALA A 127 17.50 21.76 -16.55
N SER A 128 16.63 21.22 -17.41
CA SER A 128 16.51 19.78 -17.63
C SER A 128 17.82 19.19 -18.17
N GLU A 129 18.46 19.84 -19.13
CA GLU A 129 19.74 19.40 -19.71
C GLU A 129 20.86 19.41 -18.67
N GLN A 130 20.97 20.49 -17.88
CA GLN A 130 21.95 20.58 -16.78
C GLN A 130 21.76 19.50 -15.72
N VAL A 131 20.51 19.17 -15.42
CA VAL A 131 20.17 18.09 -14.49
C VAL A 131 20.50 16.73 -15.10
N GLU A 132 20.17 16.50 -16.38
CA GLU A 132 20.43 15.25 -17.10
C GLU A 132 21.92 14.99 -17.28
N GLU A 133 22.74 16.03 -17.46
CA GLU A 133 24.20 15.94 -17.52
C GLU A 133 24.79 15.34 -16.23
N VAL A 134 24.32 15.80 -15.06
CA VAL A 134 24.80 15.33 -13.75
C VAL A 134 24.19 13.98 -13.38
N SER A 135 22.87 13.85 -13.52
CA SER A 135 22.14 12.66 -13.08
C SER A 135 22.14 11.50 -14.07
N ARG A 136 22.59 11.74 -15.30
CA ARG A 136 22.56 10.81 -16.45
C ARG A 136 21.16 10.29 -16.81
N ARG A 137 20.12 10.87 -16.23
CA ARG A 137 18.71 10.47 -16.38
C ARG A 137 17.81 11.67 -16.20
N LYS A 138 16.72 11.75 -16.95
CA LYS A 138 15.72 12.79 -16.69
C LYS A 138 15.09 12.61 -15.32
N LEU A 139 15.01 13.69 -14.55
CA LEU A 139 14.21 13.69 -13.33
C LEU A 139 12.72 13.53 -13.68
N MET A 140 11.99 12.84 -12.79
CA MET A 140 10.55 12.74 -12.89
C MET A 140 9.90 13.67 -11.90
N VAL A 141 8.83 14.33 -12.34
CA VAL A 141 7.92 14.99 -11.43
C VAL A 141 6.99 13.92 -10.85
N PRO A 142 6.93 13.76 -9.52
CA PRO A 142 6.04 12.77 -8.93
C PRO A 142 4.56 13.15 -9.19
N THR A 143 3.73 12.13 -9.43
CA THR A 143 2.28 12.28 -9.63
C THR A 143 1.52 11.61 -8.47
N SER A 144 0.40 12.21 -8.06
CA SER A 144 -0.48 11.63 -7.04
C SER A 144 -1.25 10.39 -7.53
N THR A 145 -1.33 10.21 -8.85
CA THR A 145 -2.10 9.15 -9.50
C THR A 145 -1.41 7.79 -9.54
N ARG A 146 -0.10 7.74 -9.27
CA ARG A 146 0.69 6.51 -9.33
C ARG A 146 1.41 6.29 -8.01
N TRP A 147 1.11 5.16 -7.37
CA TRP A 147 1.49 4.87 -5.99
C TRP A 147 3.00 4.93 -5.69
N ASN A 148 3.85 4.52 -6.64
CA ASN A 148 5.32 4.55 -6.49
C ASN A 148 5.96 5.85 -6.98
N SER A 149 5.19 6.81 -7.50
CA SER A 149 5.76 7.96 -8.21
C SER A 149 6.69 8.80 -7.35
N LEU A 150 6.32 9.05 -6.08
CA LEU A 150 7.16 9.78 -5.13
C LEU A 150 8.45 9.03 -4.81
N TYR A 151 8.34 7.73 -4.53
CA TYR A 151 9.50 6.86 -4.27
C TYR A 151 10.47 6.85 -5.46
N GLU A 152 9.98 6.68 -6.68
CA GLU A 152 10.79 6.66 -7.89
C GLU A 152 11.47 8.01 -8.14
N ALA A 153 10.75 9.12 -7.94
CA ALA A 153 11.29 10.46 -8.10
C ALA A 153 12.40 10.77 -7.09
N ILE A 154 12.22 10.39 -5.82
CA ILE A 154 13.24 10.55 -4.78
C ILE A 154 14.43 9.62 -5.05
N SER A 155 14.17 8.36 -5.44
CA SER A 155 15.22 7.38 -5.76
C SER A 155 16.18 7.89 -6.83
N ARG A 156 15.70 8.65 -7.82
CA ARG A 156 16.54 9.31 -8.84
C ARG A 156 17.36 10.48 -8.32
N ILE A 157 16.88 11.19 -7.29
CA ILE A 157 17.66 12.26 -6.67
C ILE A 157 18.80 11.67 -5.84
N ILE A 158 18.51 10.66 -5.01
CA ILE A 158 19.52 10.09 -4.10
C ILE A 158 20.59 9.26 -4.82
N THR A 159 20.42 8.94 -6.11
CA THR A 159 21.50 8.38 -6.93
C THR A 159 22.57 9.41 -7.28
N ILE A 160 22.27 10.71 -7.17
CA ILE A 160 23.24 11.79 -7.40
C ILE A 160 23.97 12.03 -6.07
N PRO A 161 25.30 11.92 -6.02
CA PRO A 161 26.08 12.26 -4.83
C PRO A 161 25.84 13.70 -4.36
N LEU A 162 25.79 13.94 -3.04
CA LEU A 162 25.42 15.26 -2.49
C LEU A 162 26.39 16.38 -2.92
N ASN A 163 27.66 16.05 -3.11
CA ASN A 163 28.71 16.95 -3.60
C ASN A 163 28.52 17.37 -5.07
N GLU A 164 27.73 16.64 -5.85
CA GLU A 164 27.36 17.00 -7.23
C GLU A 164 25.97 17.67 -7.28
N LEU A 165 25.05 17.19 -6.44
CA LEU A 165 23.69 17.71 -6.34
C LEU A 165 23.66 19.15 -5.83
N ASN A 166 24.47 19.50 -4.84
CA ASN A 166 24.46 20.84 -4.25
C ASN A 166 24.99 21.93 -5.21
N PRO A 167 26.12 21.72 -5.93
CA PRO A 167 26.52 22.64 -6.99
C PRO A 167 25.48 22.79 -8.11
N LEU A 168 24.78 21.72 -8.47
CA LEU A 168 23.67 21.78 -9.42
C LEU A 168 22.53 22.67 -8.89
N CYS A 169 22.14 22.50 -7.62
CA CYS A 169 21.14 23.37 -6.99
C CYS A 169 21.56 24.85 -7.01
N VAL A 170 22.83 25.15 -6.76
CA VAL A 170 23.37 26.53 -6.83
C VAL A 170 23.24 27.09 -8.25
N LYS A 171 23.65 26.34 -9.28
CA LYS A 171 23.51 26.73 -10.69
C LYS A 171 22.05 27.01 -11.08
N LEU A 172 21.12 26.23 -10.54
CA LEU A 172 19.68 26.35 -10.82
C LEU A 172 18.96 27.41 -9.96
N GLY A 173 19.65 28.01 -8.98
CA GLY A 173 19.07 28.97 -8.03
C GLY A 173 18.11 28.33 -7.02
N ILE A 174 18.34 27.08 -6.63
CA ILE A 174 17.49 26.30 -5.72
C ILE A 174 18.23 26.11 -4.39
N LYS A 175 17.48 26.10 -3.27
CA LYS A 175 18.05 25.76 -1.96
C LYS A 175 18.60 24.32 -1.98
N PHE A 176 19.85 24.17 -1.58
CA PHE A 176 20.52 22.87 -1.52
C PHE A 176 20.02 22.01 -0.35
N LEU A 177 20.20 20.69 -0.49
CA LEU A 177 19.91 19.72 0.57
C LEU A 177 21.08 19.71 1.56
N ASN A 178 20.76 19.73 2.86
CA ASN A 178 21.76 19.47 3.88
C ASN A 178 21.94 17.96 4.11
N GLU A 179 22.98 17.57 4.84
CA GLU A 179 23.30 16.17 5.08
C GLU A 179 22.15 15.41 5.76
N ARG A 180 21.47 16.06 6.70
CA ARG A 180 20.35 15.46 7.45
C ARG A 180 19.15 15.18 6.55
N GLU A 181 18.82 16.09 5.65
CA GLU A 181 17.73 15.95 4.67
C GLU A 181 18.08 14.88 3.62
N TYR A 182 19.31 14.89 3.12
CA TYR A 182 19.74 13.90 2.14
C TYR A 182 19.78 12.48 2.72
N GLN A 183 20.28 12.33 3.95
CA GLN A 183 20.26 11.07 4.67
C GLN A 183 18.83 10.60 4.96
N PHE A 184 17.92 11.52 5.33
CA PHE A 184 16.50 11.21 5.49
C PHE A 184 15.88 10.64 4.21
N LEU A 185 16.17 11.24 3.04
CA LEU A 185 15.65 10.74 1.76
C LEU A 185 16.16 9.33 1.43
N LYS A 186 17.42 9.01 1.76
CA LYS A 186 17.96 7.66 1.61
C LYS A 186 17.25 6.65 2.50
N GLU A 187 17.03 7.00 3.76
CA GLU A 187 16.31 6.15 4.72
C GLU A 187 14.85 5.97 4.33
N TYR A 188 14.19 7.04 3.87
CA TYR A 188 12.85 6.97 3.31
C TYR A 188 12.78 5.96 2.16
N CYS A 189 13.65 6.06 1.15
CA CYS A 189 13.68 5.08 0.06
C CYS A 189 13.98 3.65 0.56
N THR A 190 14.87 3.50 1.54
CA THR A 190 15.19 2.19 2.12
C THR A 190 13.95 1.53 2.74
N VAL A 191 13.18 2.30 3.53
CA VAL A 191 11.95 1.82 4.18
C VAL A 191 10.82 1.58 3.18
N MET A 192 10.72 2.40 2.13
CA MET A 192 9.66 2.29 1.13
C MET A 192 9.91 1.17 0.11
N LYS A 193 11.16 0.73 -0.09
CA LYS A 193 11.51 -0.29 -1.09
C LYS A 193 10.81 -1.65 -0.88
N PRO A 194 10.68 -2.21 0.34
CA PRO A 194 9.88 -3.41 0.54
C PRO A 194 8.42 -3.23 0.09
N LEU A 195 7.81 -2.07 0.39
CA LEU A 195 6.44 -1.75 -0.02
C LEU A 195 6.31 -1.73 -1.54
N THR A 196 7.30 -1.15 -2.23
CA THR A 196 7.26 -1.07 -3.69
C THR A 196 7.35 -2.45 -4.34
N VAL A 197 8.26 -3.29 -3.87
CA VAL A 197 8.40 -4.67 -4.35
C VAL A 197 7.11 -5.47 -4.10
N ALA A 198 6.49 -5.32 -2.92
CA ALA A 198 5.24 -6.02 -2.63
C ALA A 198 4.09 -5.58 -3.53
N LEU A 199 3.99 -4.29 -3.81
CA LEU A 199 2.96 -3.75 -4.71
C LEU A 199 3.19 -4.19 -6.16
N ASP A 200 4.44 -4.22 -6.64
CA ASP A 200 4.75 -4.71 -7.99
C ASP A 200 4.36 -6.19 -8.16
N ILE A 201 4.58 -7.01 -7.13
CA ILE A 201 4.16 -8.43 -7.13
C ILE A 201 2.63 -8.55 -7.17
N LEU A 202 1.93 -7.81 -6.30
CA LEU A 202 0.47 -7.94 -6.14
C LEU A 202 -0.34 -7.22 -7.23
N GLN A 203 0.28 -6.34 -8.00
CA GLN A 203 -0.32 -5.68 -9.16
C GLN A 203 0.11 -6.29 -10.49
N GLY A 204 1.02 -7.28 -10.48
CA GLY A 204 1.46 -7.96 -11.68
C GLY A 204 0.33 -8.80 -12.30
N ASP A 205 0.37 -8.94 -13.63
CA ASP A 205 -0.66 -9.66 -14.40
C ASP A 205 -0.77 -11.15 -14.03
N GLU A 206 0.31 -11.74 -13.49
CA GLU A 206 0.37 -13.13 -13.04
C GLU A 206 0.06 -13.31 -11.53
N CYS A 207 -0.46 -12.26 -10.86
CA CYS A 207 -0.77 -12.34 -9.43
C CYS A 207 -1.92 -13.32 -9.16
N THR A 208 -1.63 -14.41 -8.44
CA THR A 208 -2.62 -15.36 -7.94
C THR A 208 -2.88 -15.18 -6.44
N TYR A 209 -4.03 -15.66 -5.95
CA TYR A 209 -4.35 -15.62 -4.52
C TYR A 209 -3.28 -16.29 -3.64
N GLY A 210 -2.57 -17.29 -4.16
CA GLY A 210 -1.50 -18.00 -3.43
C GLY A 210 -0.26 -17.15 -3.14
N VAL A 211 -0.07 -16.04 -3.85
CA VAL A 211 1.10 -15.15 -3.70
C VAL A 211 0.89 -14.14 -2.57
N LEU A 212 -0.35 -13.89 -2.14
CA LEU A 212 -0.68 -12.85 -1.17
C LEU A 212 0.02 -13.06 0.19
N LEU A 213 -0.18 -14.22 0.82
CA LEU A 213 0.37 -14.51 2.15
C LEU A 213 1.91 -14.52 2.17
N PRO A 214 2.60 -15.18 1.21
CA PRO A 214 4.06 -15.09 1.11
C PRO A 214 4.57 -13.66 0.92
N THR A 215 3.89 -12.85 0.11
CA THR A 215 4.29 -11.46 -0.15
C THR A 215 4.15 -10.59 1.09
N LEU A 216 3.02 -10.69 1.79
CA LEU A 216 2.79 -9.96 3.05
C LEU A 216 3.80 -10.37 4.13
N THR A 217 4.06 -11.68 4.26
CA THR A 217 5.03 -12.19 5.25
C THR A 217 6.44 -11.67 4.94
N SER A 218 6.88 -11.77 3.69
CA SER A 218 8.18 -11.26 3.24
C SER A 218 8.28 -9.75 3.44
N LEU A 219 7.23 -9.00 3.12
CA LEU A 219 7.18 -7.56 3.32
C LEU A 219 7.40 -7.19 4.79
N MET A 220 6.65 -7.80 5.71
CA MET A 220 6.77 -7.52 7.14
C MET A 220 8.16 -7.84 7.67
N SER A 221 8.68 -9.04 7.37
CA SER A 221 10.02 -9.45 7.82
C SER A 221 11.11 -8.53 7.27
N LYS A 222 11.05 -8.17 5.98
CA LYS A 222 12.03 -7.27 5.36
C LYS A 222 11.93 -5.86 5.91
N THR A 223 10.73 -5.33 6.13
CA THR A 223 10.56 -3.99 6.71
C THR A 223 11.09 -3.94 8.14
N LEU A 224 10.77 -4.91 9.01
CA LEU A 224 11.28 -4.94 10.38
C LEU A 224 12.81 -5.06 10.46
N ALA A 225 13.41 -5.87 9.58
CA ALA A 225 14.86 -6.05 9.55
C ALA A 225 15.63 -4.76 9.27
N LEU A 226 15.00 -3.73 8.69
CA LEU A 226 15.64 -2.45 8.43
C LEU A 226 15.83 -1.60 9.69
N LYS A 227 15.10 -1.90 10.78
CA LYS A 227 15.00 -1.03 11.96
C LYS A 227 16.37 -0.67 12.55
N ASP A 228 17.26 -1.65 12.62
CA ASP A 228 18.57 -1.49 13.28
C ASP A 228 19.56 -0.69 12.40
N ASP A 229 19.32 -0.61 11.09
CA ASP A 229 20.16 0.12 10.13
C ASP A 229 19.73 1.59 9.95
N LEU A 230 18.59 1.98 10.53
CA LEU A 230 18.02 3.32 10.36
C LEU A 230 18.48 4.29 11.44
N SER A 231 18.56 5.58 11.08
CA SER A 231 18.77 6.61 12.09
C SER A 231 17.60 6.67 13.07
N ARG A 232 17.84 7.23 14.25
CA ARG A 232 16.80 7.51 15.26
C ARG A 232 15.57 8.22 14.69
N MET A 233 15.73 9.01 13.64
CA MET A 233 14.66 9.78 13.01
C MET A 233 13.68 8.91 12.22
N THR A 234 14.15 7.81 11.63
CA THR A 234 13.33 6.94 10.78
C THR A 234 13.13 5.53 11.35
N ALA A 235 13.83 5.17 12.43
CA ALA A 235 13.72 3.88 13.09
C ALA A 235 12.30 3.49 13.54
N SER A 236 11.41 4.46 13.74
CA SER A 236 10.00 4.21 14.07
C SER A 236 9.12 3.87 12.85
N LEU A 237 9.54 4.19 11.63
CA LEU A 237 8.74 3.94 10.43
C LEU A 237 8.49 2.44 10.19
N PRO A 238 9.49 1.55 10.27
CA PRO A 238 9.25 0.11 10.13
C PRO A 238 8.16 -0.44 11.05
N ASP A 239 8.21 -0.07 12.34
CA ASP A 239 7.24 -0.52 13.34
C ASP A 239 5.83 -0.04 13.00
N VAL A 240 5.69 1.22 12.55
CA VAL A 240 4.39 1.80 12.17
C VAL A 240 3.81 1.09 10.95
N ILE A 241 4.63 0.89 9.91
CA ILE A 241 4.22 0.18 8.71
C ILE A 241 3.69 -1.21 9.09
N VAL A 242 4.45 -1.97 9.87
CA VAL A 242 4.09 -3.35 10.26
C VAL A 242 2.89 -3.40 11.20
N LYS A 243 2.74 -2.43 12.11
CA LYS A 243 1.55 -2.31 12.96
C LYS A 243 0.29 -2.08 12.12
N LEU A 244 0.35 -1.23 11.10
CA LEU A 244 -0.77 -0.98 10.19
C LEU A 244 -1.11 -2.25 9.38
N TYR A 245 -0.10 -3.00 8.96
CA TYR A 245 -0.32 -4.33 8.36
C TYR A 245 -1.09 -5.27 9.29
N HIS A 246 -0.68 -5.37 10.54
CA HIS A 246 -1.38 -6.20 11.52
C HIS A 246 -2.83 -5.76 11.73
N ILE A 247 -3.08 -4.46 11.85
CA ILE A 247 -4.43 -3.94 12.04
C ILE A 247 -5.32 -4.26 10.84
N VAL A 248 -4.79 -4.10 9.62
CA VAL A 248 -5.62 -4.16 8.42
C VAL A 248 -5.79 -5.60 7.89
N PHE A 249 -4.76 -6.44 8.00
CA PHE A 249 -4.79 -7.81 7.49
C PHE A 249 -5.05 -8.87 8.57
N TYR A 250 -4.82 -8.57 9.85
CA TYR A 250 -4.78 -9.58 10.92
C TYR A 250 -5.61 -9.21 12.17
N ARG A 251 -6.68 -8.43 12.03
CA ARG A 251 -7.60 -8.10 13.14
C ARG A 251 -8.10 -9.35 13.90
N PRO A 252 -8.42 -9.26 15.21
CA PRO A 252 -8.62 -10.39 16.12
C PRO A 252 -9.70 -11.40 15.76
N SER A 253 -10.76 -11.01 15.04
CA SER A 253 -11.80 -11.94 14.61
C SER A 253 -11.29 -12.96 13.56
N ARG A 254 -10.11 -12.73 12.97
CA ARG A 254 -9.41 -13.64 12.03
C ARG A 254 -8.14 -14.29 12.62
N LEU A 255 -7.79 -14.01 13.88
CA LEU A 255 -6.54 -14.45 14.52
C LEU A 255 -6.46 -15.96 14.75
N VAL A 256 -7.60 -16.65 14.85
CA VAL A 256 -7.65 -18.11 15.12
C VAL A 256 -6.97 -18.92 14.00
N LEU A 257 -7.09 -18.47 12.75
CA LEU A 257 -6.46 -19.16 11.61
C LEU A 257 -4.95 -18.91 11.51
N MET A 258 -4.47 -17.76 11.97
CA MET A 258 -3.06 -17.38 11.85
C MET A 258 -2.21 -17.92 13.00
N LEU A 259 -2.72 -17.94 14.24
CA LEU A 259 -2.06 -18.61 15.36
C LEU A 259 -1.93 -20.12 15.10
N TYR A 260 -2.93 -20.73 14.46
CA TYR A 260 -2.86 -22.12 14.01
C TYR A 260 -1.75 -22.36 12.96
N TRP A 261 -1.47 -21.38 12.10
CA TRP A 261 -0.45 -21.49 11.06
C TRP A 261 0.97 -21.18 11.56
N ILE A 262 1.13 -20.18 12.43
CA ILE A 262 2.42 -19.89 13.11
C ILE A 262 2.83 -21.07 13.98
N ALA A 263 1.90 -21.62 14.78
CA ALA A 263 2.17 -22.81 15.60
C ALA A 263 2.55 -24.05 14.77
N LYS A 264 1.98 -24.21 13.57
CA LYS A 264 2.31 -25.32 12.66
C LYS A 264 3.66 -25.15 11.97
N LYS A 265 4.11 -23.91 11.73
CA LYS A 265 5.44 -23.61 11.19
C LYS A 265 6.56 -23.95 12.21
N ASP A 266 6.32 -23.67 13.49
CA ASP A 266 7.24 -24.04 14.58
C ASP A 266 7.24 -25.56 14.87
N PHE A 267 6.14 -26.26 14.56
CA PHE A 267 6.05 -27.72 14.68
C PHE A 267 6.76 -28.46 13.54
N LEU A 268 6.81 -27.88 12.33
CA LEU A 268 7.43 -28.48 11.15
C LEU A 268 8.93 -28.18 10.98
N GLN A 269 9.51 -27.30 11.81
CA GLN A 269 10.95 -27.00 11.81
C GLN A 269 11.75 -27.69 12.92
N ARG A 270 11.13 -28.52 13.76
CA ARG A 270 11.89 -29.38 14.69
C ARG A 270 12.45 -30.59 13.92
N PRO A 271 13.77 -30.83 13.93
CA PRO A 271 14.29 -32.09 13.45
C PRO A 271 13.67 -33.21 14.30
N LEU A 272 13.12 -34.24 13.64
CA LEU A 272 12.85 -35.51 14.29
C LEU A 272 14.20 -36.04 14.78
N VAL A 273 14.49 -35.87 16.08
CA VAL A 273 15.61 -36.53 16.72
C VAL A 273 15.32 -38.03 16.63
N PRO A 274 16.15 -38.84 15.96
CA PRO A 274 15.99 -40.28 15.99
C PRO A 274 16.20 -40.72 17.44
N SER A 275 15.24 -41.45 17.99
CA SER A 275 15.39 -42.14 19.27
C SER A 275 16.57 -43.10 19.14
N SER A 276 17.75 -42.67 19.60
CA SER A 276 18.89 -43.54 19.78
C SER A 276 18.58 -44.46 20.96
N ASN A 277 18.47 -45.76 20.65
CA ASN A 277 18.58 -46.85 21.61
C ASN A 277 19.79 -46.60 22.54
N PHE A 278 19.55 -46.73 23.85
CA PHE A 278 20.61 -47.07 24.78
C PHE A 278 20.14 -48.28 25.59
N ASP A 279 20.94 -49.33 25.46
CA ASP A 279 20.84 -50.62 26.11
C ASP A 279 20.88 -50.50 27.64
N GLY A 280 20.17 -51.41 28.29
CA GLY A 280 20.38 -51.86 29.67
C GLY A 280 20.42 -53.38 29.69
#